data_AF-A0A7C1A0C7-F1
#
_entry.id   AF-A0A7C1A0C7-F1
#
_cell.length_a   1.000
_cell.length_b   1.000
_cell.length_c   1.000
_cell.angle_alpha   90.00
_cell.angle_beta   90.00
_cell.angle_gamma   90.00
#
_symmetry.space_group_name_H-M   'P 1'
#
loop_
_entity.id
_entity.type
_entity.pdbx_description
1 polymer ?
#
loop_
_entity_poly.entity_id
_entity_poly.type
_entity_poly.pdbx_seq_one_letter_code
_entity_poly.pdbx_strand_id
1 'polypeptide(L)'
;MFKKKKYLLQFILITAVLLLTSGCLYYYPAVNTFGSIAITTDPPGAKIFLDGTDTGYTTPYILTNILAGTHIIKLTLDDYVHYSNVINVTANQTVQLNIDLNPVTPPAFLIRITALPAVMNLEVGESQTISSVTAYYSDSSTADIPLANCTYRPYYTYDPSYVSVNSSGLITGISTGTALILVTYTEGTISKSDTIKVTVSSITQNGVVYRALCVGVGDYINYDIDADLLAPPYDVDNVRQILNQCRFGSSNTIFSDIDYLKNWQATKSNILQSISSTFAGADSDDVSYFYFSGHGSIIGNTSYICPADATSSFESFISVDELESALSAIPGTKIVLLDSCHSGGFIGKEEGETLIPEELKSFNDEIINVFSQAQSKGLLTTNQYKVLTSCHYYEPCYEIQPEGGDPFGVFTRALCEGCSYSGSYPGDSNLDTKVNLWEAYLYVKDWVFSYGVSQNVQVYPYYSTFTIVEN
;
A
#
# COMPACT_ATOMS: atom_id res chain seq x y z
N MET A 1 43.48 -97.06 8.08
CA MET A 1 43.31 -96.74 6.64
C MET A 1 42.00 -97.29 6.02
N PHE A 2 40.91 -97.47 6.79
CA PHE A 2 39.67 -98.11 6.30
C PHE A 2 38.41 -97.23 6.31
N LYS A 3 38.45 -96.04 6.93
CA LYS A 3 37.29 -95.10 6.92
C LYS A 3 37.19 -94.22 5.66
N LYS A 4 38.28 -93.98 4.91
CA LYS A 4 38.27 -93.13 3.69
C LYS A 4 37.66 -93.81 2.45
N LYS A 5 37.66 -95.14 2.34
CA LYS A 5 37.15 -95.86 1.16
C LYS A 5 35.62 -95.94 1.08
N LYS A 6 34.90 -95.88 2.22
CA LYS A 6 33.44 -95.96 2.26
C LYS A 6 32.77 -94.68 1.74
N TYR A 7 33.34 -93.52 2.06
CA TYR A 7 32.88 -92.23 1.54
C TYR A 7 33.19 -92.06 0.06
N LEU A 8 34.30 -92.62 -0.45
CA LEU A 8 34.64 -92.54 -1.88
C LEU A 8 33.64 -93.30 -2.75
N LEU A 9 33.22 -94.50 -2.34
CA LEU A 9 32.23 -95.28 -3.09
C LEU A 9 30.84 -94.65 -3.04
N GLN A 10 30.48 -94.05 -1.90
CA GLN A 10 29.20 -93.36 -1.71
C GLN A 10 29.18 -92.02 -2.47
N PHE A 11 30.33 -91.34 -2.58
CA PHE A 11 30.48 -90.14 -3.41
C PHE A 11 30.39 -90.47 -4.89
N ILE A 12 31.03 -91.55 -5.36
CA ILE A 12 30.94 -92.01 -6.75
C ILE A 12 29.50 -92.40 -7.12
N LEU A 13 28.77 -93.07 -6.23
CA LEU A 13 27.36 -93.41 -6.46
C LEU A 13 26.46 -92.17 -6.52
N ILE A 14 26.68 -91.18 -5.64
CA ILE A 14 25.92 -89.92 -5.63
C ILE A 14 26.23 -89.09 -6.90
N THR A 15 27.49 -89.03 -7.33
CA THR A 15 27.87 -88.35 -8.58
C THR A 15 27.36 -89.07 -9.82
N ALA A 16 27.29 -90.41 -9.82
CA ALA A 16 26.74 -91.17 -10.94
C ALA A 16 25.22 -91.02 -11.04
N VAL A 17 24.50 -90.92 -9.92
CA VAL A 17 23.06 -90.65 -9.89
C VAL A 17 22.73 -89.20 -10.28
N LEU A 18 23.57 -88.23 -9.88
CA LEU A 18 23.44 -86.83 -10.32
C LEU A 18 23.76 -86.62 -11.82
N LEU A 19 24.65 -87.43 -12.40
CA LEU A 19 24.97 -87.37 -13.83
C LEU A 19 23.94 -88.10 -14.71
N LEU A 20 23.12 -88.99 -14.15
CA LEU A 20 22.08 -89.73 -14.88
C LEU A 20 20.69 -89.09 -14.78
N THR A 21 20.52 -88.00 -14.01
CA THR A 21 19.29 -87.17 -14.00
C THR A 21 19.45 -85.83 -14.73
N SER A 22 20.56 -85.63 -15.46
CA SER A 22 20.68 -84.55 -16.47
C SER A 22 19.89 -84.88 -17.75
N GLY A 23 18.75 -85.55 -17.60
CA GLY A 23 17.80 -85.85 -18.65
C GLY A 23 16.88 -84.65 -18.85
N CYS A 24 17.01 -84.03 -20.02
CA CYS A 24 16.09 -83.07 -20.61
C CYS A 24 15.76 -81.83 -19.76
N LEU A 25 16.59 -80.78 -19.90
CA LEU A 25 15.98 -79.46 -20.08
C LEU A 25 15.12 -79.55 -21.34
N TYR A 26 13.80 -79.67 -21.17
CA TYR A 26 12.86 -79.44 -22.25
C TYR A 26 13.12 -78.02 -22.75
N TYR A 27 13.80 -77.91 -23.89
CA TYR A 27 13.79 -76.70 -24.69
C TYR A 27 12.37 -76.57 -25.24
N TYR A 28 11.46 -76.02 -24.42
CA TYR A 28 10.27 -75.41 -24.98
C TYR A 28 10.80 -74.29 -25.87
N PRO A 29 10.63 -74.33 -27.21
CA PRO A 29 10.91 -73.14 -27.97
C PRO A 29 10.07 -72.05 -27.32
N ALA A 30 10.70 -70.94 -26.94
CA ALA A 30 9.93 -69.74 -26.60
C ALA A 30 9.06 -69.50 -27.83
N VAL A 31 7.77 -69.83 -27.72
CA VAL A 31 6.82 -69.50 -28.77
C VAL A 31 6.82 -67.98 -28.70
N ASN A 32 7.48 -67.34 -29.66
CA ASN A 32 7.45 -65.90 -29.82
C ASN A 32 5.98 -65.56 -30.01
N THR A 33 5.35 -65.17 -28.91
CA THR A 33 3.99 -64.70 -28.91
C THR A 33 4.08 -63.20 -29.08
N PHE A 34 3.28 -62.69 -29.99
CA PHE A 34 3.32 -61.29 -30.35
C PHE A 34 2.06 -60.58 -29.86
N GLY A 35 2.19 -59.31 -29.52
CA GLY A 35 1.10 -58.38 -29.26
C GLY A 35 1.24 -57.13 -30.13
N SER A 36 0.43 -56.13 -29.79
CA SER A 36 0.42 -54.83 -30.46
C SER A 36 0.38 -53.69 -29.44
N ILE A 37 0.76 -52.48 -29.88
CA ILE A 37 0.68 -51.26 -29.08
C ILE A 37 0.01 -50.19 -29.94
N ALA A 38 -1.18 -49.74 -29.54
CA ALA A 38 -1.87 -48.61 -30.14
C ALA A 38 -1.48 -47.35 -29.37
N ILE A 39 -0.87 -46.39 -30.08
CA ILE A 39 -0.29 -45.18 -29.49
C ILE A 39 -0.95 -43.97 -30.10
N THR A 40 -1.52 -43.10 -29.27
CA THR A 40 -2.06 -41.79 -29.65
C THR A 40 -1.43 -40.70 -28.78
N THR A 41 -1.25 -39.50 -29.33
CA THR A 41 -0.84 -38.31 -28.58
C THR A 41 -1.73 -37.13 -28.90
N ASP A 42 -1.84 -36.21 -27.94
CA ASP A 42 -2.36 -34.87 -28.16
C ASP A 42 -1.24 -33.83 -27.92
N PRO A 43 -0.79 -33.08 -28.94
CA PRO A 43 -1.17 -33.19 -30.35
C PRO A 43 -0.65 -34.47 -31.04
N PRO A 44 -1.26 -34.91 -32.16
CA PRO A 44 -0.78 -36.04 -32.95
C PRO A 44 0.52 -35.71 -33.70
N GLY A 45 1.24 -36.75 -34.15
CA GLY A 45 2.44 -36.62 -35.00
C GLY A 45 3.77 -36.90 -34.29
N ALA A 46 3.75 -37.36 -33.04
CA ALA A 46 4.98 -37.68 -32.30
C ALA A 46 5.67 -38.91 -32.89
N LYS A 47 6.98 -38.84 -33.12
CA LYS A 47 7.81 -39.98 -33.57
C LYS A 47 7.85 -41.06 -32.49
N ILE A 48 7.76 -42.31 -32.90
CA ILE A 48 7.68 -43.47 -32.01
C ILE A 48 8.99 -44.24 -32.02
N PHE A 49 9.61 -44.37 -30.85
CA PHE A 49 10.79 -45.20 -30.61
C PHE A 49 10.42 -46.39 -29.72
N LEU A 50 10.85 -47.58 -30.12
CA LEU A 50 10.68 -48.82 -29.37
C LEU A 50 12.05 -49.39 -29.02
N ASP A 51 12.31 -49.62 -27.73
CA ASP A 51 13.58 -50.13 -27.20
C ASP A 51 14.81 -49.35 -27.70
N GLY A 52 14.66 -48.04 -27.83
CA GLY A 52 15.69 -47.12 -28.31
C GLY A 52 15.85 -47.05 -29.83
N THR A 53 15.09 -47.83 -30.61
CA THR A 53 15.12 -47.82 -32.08
C THR A 53 13.98 -46.97 -32.63
N ASP A 54 14.29 -46.07 -33.58
CA ASP A 54 13.28 -45.31 -34.33
C ASP A 54 12.46 -46.27 -35.21
N THR A 55 11.15 -46.30 -35.02
CA THR A 55 10.27 -47.18 -35.79
C THR A 55 9.94 -46.61 -37.18
N GLY A 56 10.22 -45.33 -37.41
CA GLY A 56 9.84 -44.60 -38.62
C GLY A 56 8.37 -44.18 -38.68
N TYR A 57 7.57 -44.49 -37.65
CA TYR A 57 6.15 -44.15 -37.56
C TYR A 57 5.90 -42.99 -36.59
N THR A 58 4.77 -42.30 -36.78
CA THR A 58 4.30 -41.20 -35.93
C THR A 58 2.89 -41.46 -35.42
N THR A 59 2.55 -40.95 -34.23
CA THR A 59 1.21 -41.08 -33.65
C THR A 59 0.13 -40.35 -34.48
N PRO A 60 -1.13 -40.85 -34.54
CA PRO A 60 -1.58 -42.13 -33.99
C PRO A 60 -1.10 -43.32 -34.84
N TYR A 61 -0.58 -44.37 -34.20
CA TYR A 61 -0.12 -45.59 -34.90
C TYR A 61 -0.29 -46.84 -34.06
N ILE A 62 -0.48 -48.00 -34.72
CA ILE A 62 -0.53 -49.32 -34.07
C ILE A 62 0.69 -50.13 -34.49
N LEU A 63 1.67 -50.25 -33.58
CA LEU A 63 2.79 -51.18 -33.75
C LEU A 63 2.27 -52.60 -33.60
N THR A 64 2.46 -53.45 -34.61
CA THR A 64 2.03 -54.86 -34.62
C THR A 64 3.24 -55.79 -34.61
N ASN A 65 3.03 -57.06 -34.24
CA ASN A 65 4.07 -58.07 -34.17
C ASN A 65 5.21 -57.72 -33.18
N ILE A 66 4.87 -57.11 -32.05
CA ILE A 66 5.82 -56.80 -30.98
C ILE A 66 5.91 -58.02 -30.06
N LEU A 67 7.12 -58.45 -29.72
CA LEU A 67 7.32 -59.61 -28.84
C LEU A 67 6.60 -59.38 -27.50
N ALA A 68 5.99 -60.43 -26.95
CA ALA A 68 5.43 -60.35 -25.61
C ALA A 68 6.57 -60.18 -24.60
N GLY A 69 6.43 -59.21 -23.69
CA GLY A 69 7.47 -58.82 -22.75
C GLY A 69 7.49 -57.33 -22.46
N THR A 70 8.51 -56.91 -21.73
CA THR A 70 8.69 -55.50 -21.34
C THR A 70 9.44 -54.73 -22.43
N HIS A 71 8.90 -53.59 -22.82
CA HIS A 71 9.46 -52.69 -23.82
C HIS A 71 9.52 -51.25 -23.30
N ILE A 72 10.48 -50.47 -23.81
CA ILE A 72 10.58 -49.04 -23.54
C ILE A 72 10.02 -48.29 -24.73
N ILE A 73 8.98 -47.50 -24.51
CA ILE A 73 8.45 -46.55 -25.50
C ILE A 73 8.99 -45.17 -25.20
N LYS A 74 9.52 -44.51 -26.23
CA LYS A 74 9.83 -43.09 -26.22
C LYS A 74 9.08 -42.38 -27.34
N LEU A 75 8.44 -41.25 -27.02
CA LEU A 75 7.73 -40.41 -27.98
C LEU A 75 8.40 -39.03 -28.03
N THR A 76 8.64 -38.52 -29.24
CA THR A 76 9.23 -37.20 -29.43
C THR A 76 8.45 -36.40 -30.46
N LEU A 77 8.10 -35.17 -30.12
CA LEU A 77 7.52 -34.19 -31.01
C LEU A 77 8.30 -32.88 -30.84
N ASP A 78 8.57 -32.18 -31.94
CA ASP A 78 9.31 -30.91 -31.92
C ASP A 78 8.54 -29.89 -31.08
N ASP A 79 9.25 -29.11 -30.24
CA ASP A 79 8.70 -28.15 -29.27
C ASP A 79 7.86 -28.76 -28.13
N TYR A 80 7.92 -30.08 -27.91
CA TYR A 80 7.27 -30.77 -26.79
C TYR A 80 8.24 -31.59 -25.93
N VAL A 81 7.93 -31.72 -24.64
CA VAL A 81 8.70 -32.53 -23.68
C VAL A 81 8.63 -34.00 -24.10
N HIS A 82 9.78 -34.68 -24.17
CA HIS A 82 9.84 -36.09 -24.54
C HIS A 82 9.15 -36.98 -23.50
N TYR A 83 8.32 -37.90 -23.97
CA TYR A 83 7.71 -38.94 -23.13
C TYR A 83 8.55 -40.22 -23.19
N SER A 84 8.75 -40.89 -22.05
CA SER A 84 9.40 -42.20 -21.97
C SER A 84 8.74 -43.04 -20.89
N ASN A 85 8.34 -44.27 -21.22
CA ASN A 85 7.74 -45.17 -20.25
C ASN A 85 8.03 -46.64 -20.59
N VAL A 86 8.01 -47.48 -19.55
CA VAL A 86 8.13 -48.94 -19.66
C VAL A 86 6.73 -49.52 -19.79
N ILE A 87 6.49 -50.28 -20.84
CA ILE A 87 5.21 -50.96 -21.12
C ILE A 87 5.40 -52.47 -21.14
N ASN A 88 4.37 -53.23 -20.77
CA ASN A 88 4.38 -54.68 -20.85
C ASN A 88 3.40 -55.16 -21.93
N VAL A 89 3.92 -55.79 -22.98
CA VAL A 89 3.14 -56.32 -24.10
C VAL A 89 2.77 -57.77 -23.79
N THR A 90 1.47 -58.08 -23.80
CA THR A 90 0.96 -59.44 -23.63
C THR A 90 0.60 -60.05 -24.98
N ALA A 91 0.87 -61.35 -25.14
CA ALA A 91 0.51 -62.15 -26.31
C ALA A 91 -0.96 -61.92 -26.74
N ASN A 92 -1.17 -61.69 -28.04
CA ASN A 92 -2.48 -61.49 -28.68
C ASN A 92 -3.33 -60.34 -28.09
N GLN A 93 -2.72 -59.41 -27.35
CA GLN A 93 -3.38 -58.22 -26.82
C GLN A 93 -2.81 -56.95 -27.46
N THR A 94 -3.61 -55.87 -27.41
CA THR A 94 -3.17 -54.53 -27.82
C THR A 94 -3.13 -53.64 -26.60
N VAL A 95 -1.95 -53.12 -26.27
CA VAL A 95 -1.77 -52.09 -25.23
C VAL A 95 -2.23 -50.74 -25.80
N GLN A 96 -3.07 -50.02 -25.06
CA GLN A 96 -3.54 -48.68 -25.45
C GLN A 96 -2.73 -47.63 -24.69
N LEU A 97 -2.09 -46.71 -25.41
CA LEU A 97 -1.31 -45.62 -24.85
C LEU A 97 -1.82 -44.28 -25.43
N ASN A 98 -2.44 -43.46 -24.59
CA ASN A 98 -2.96 -42.14 -24.95
C ASN A 98 -2.25 -41.09 -24.09
N ILE A 99 -1.41 -40.26 -24.72
CA ILE A 99 -0.50 -39.34 -24.01
C ILE A 99 -0.73 -37.89 -24.43
N ASP A 100 -1.01 -37.03 -23.48
CA ASP A 100 -0.99 -35.58 -23.69
C ASP A 100 0.46 -35.09 -23.57
N LEU A 101 0.99 -34.53 -24.65
CA LEU A 101 2.35 -33.99 -24.67
C LEU A 101 2.32 -32.54 -24.18
N ASN A 102 3.20 -32.20 -23.24
CA ASN A 102 3.35 -30.82 -22.77
C ASN A 102 4.32 -30.07 -23.68
N PRO A 103 3.96 -28.87 -24.16
CA PRO A 103 4.89 -28.00 -24.88
C PRO A 103 6.13 -27.70 -24.02
N VAL A 104 7.28 -27.56 -24.67
CA VAL A 104 8.46 -26.97 -24.04
C VAL A 104 8.20 -25.46 -23.93
N THR A 105 8.05 -24.94 -22.71
CA THR A 105 7.98 -23.50 -22.50
C THR A 105 9.39 -22.90 -22.60
N PRO A 106 9.64 -21.93 -23.49
CA PRO A 106 10.88 -21.18 -23.47
C PRO A 106 11.04 -20.49 -22.10
N PRO A 107 12.27 -20.38 -21.56
CA PRO A 107 12.50 -19.56 -20.37
C PRO A 107 12.03 -18.13 -20.62
N ALA A 108 11.25 -17.59 -19.69
CA ALA A 108 10.85 -16.19 -19.74
C ALA A 108 12.10 -15.30 -19.69
N PHE A 109 12.11 -14.23 -20.47
CA PHE A 109 13.22 -13.28 -20.50
C PHE A 109 12.74 -11.85 -20.27
N LEU A 110 13.63 -11.03 -19.70
CA LEU A 110 13.35 -9.65 -19.33
C LEU A 110 13.04 -8.76 -20.56
N ILE A 111 11.84 -8.17 -20.59
CA ILE A 111 11.38 -7.28 -21.66
C ILE A 111 11.65 -5.81 -21.34
N ARG A 112 11.30 -5.36 -20.14
CA ARG A 112 11.47 -3.98 -19.68
C ARG A 112 11.52 -3.92 -18.15
N ILE A 113 11.90 -2.76 -17.63
CA ILE A 113 11.66 -2.39 -16.23
C ILE A 113 10.82 -1.11 -16.19
N THR A 114 10.17 -0.87 -15.06
CA THR A 114 9.55 0.42 -14.72
C THR A 114 10.12 0.87 -13.39
N ALA A 115 10.61 2.11 -13.30
CA ALA A 115 11.08 2.72 -12.07
C ALA A 115 10.10 3.78 -11.56
N LEU A 116 9.83 3.79 -10.26
CA LEU A 116 8.93 4.75 -9.62
C LEU A 116 9.61 5.58 -8.53
N PRO A 117 9.18 6.84 -8.33
CA PRO A 117 8.21 7.57 -9.17
C PRO A 117 8.81 7.93 -10.53
N ALA A 118 7.97 8.00 -11.58
CA ALA A 118 8.41 8.36 -12.93
C ALA A 118 8.82 9.85 -13.05
N VAL A 119 8.33 10.69 -12.14
CA VAL A 119 8.67 12.11 -12.02
C VAL A 119 8.98 12.44 -10.56
N MET A 120 10.04 13.21 -10.34
CA MET A 120 10.41 13.81 -9.05
C MET A 120 10.50 15.33 -9.22
N ASN A 121 10.01 16.06 -8.24
CA ASN A 121 10.20 17.51 -8.14
C ASN A 121 10.96 17.73 -6.83
N LEU A 122 12.15 18.31 -6.91
CA LEU A 122 13.04 18.54 -5.79
C LEU A 122 13.38 20.02 -5.68
N GLU A 123 13.68 20.46 -4.48
CA GLU A 123 14.41 21.72 -4.29
C GLU A 123 15.93 21.50 -4.31
N VAL A 124 16.69 22.59 -4.48
CA VAL A 124 18.14 22.54 -4.32
C VAL A 124 18.48 22.07 -2.89
N GLY A 125 19.18 20.95 -2.77
CA GLY A 125 19.56 20.31 -1.51
C GLY A 125 18.58 19.23 -1.02
N GLU A 126 17.35 19.19 -1.55
CA GLU A 126 16.37 18.15 -1.22
C GLU A 126 16.79 16.80 -1.83
N SER A 127 16.42 15.71 -1.16
CA SER A 127 16.66 14.36 -1.66
C SER A 127 15.43 13.48 -1.60
N GLN A 128 15.21 12.68 -2.63
CA GLN A 128 14.13 11.69 -2.72
C GLN A 128 14.69 10.34 -3.18
N THR A 129 14.11 9.26 -2.65
CA THR A 129 14.48 7.89 -3.04
C THR A 129 13.59 7.37 -4.16
N ILE A 130 14.18 6.52 -5.01
CA ILE A 130 13.42 5.64 -5.90
C ILE A 130 12.67 4.65 -5.02
N SER A 131 11.35 4.56 -5.19
CA SER A 131 10.49 3.74 -4.32
C SER A 131 10.44 2.28 -4.76
N SER A 132 10.44 2.02 -6.07
CA SER A 132 10.42 0.66 -6.61
C SER A 132 10.98 0.58 -8.02
N VAL A 133 11.43 -0.63 -8.38
CA VAL A 133 11.76 -1.03 -9.74
C VAL A 133 11.09 -2.37 -10.00
N THR A 134 10.20 -2.43 -11.00
CA THR A 134 9.48 -3.67 -11.35
C THR A 134 9.93 -4.16 -12.72
N ALA A 135 10.34 -5.42 -12.81
CA ALA A 135 10.68 -6.12 -14.04
C ALA A 135 9.45 -6.76 -14.69
N TYR A 136 9.41 -6.76 -16.03
CA TYR A 136 8.35 -7.37 -16.84
C TYR A 136 8.96 -8.38 -17.81
N TYR A 137 8.38 -9.57 -17.88
CA TYR A 137 8.91 -10.70 -18.64
C TYR A 137 8.05 -11.07 -19.84
N SER A 138 8.61 -11.89 -20.74
CA SER A 138 7.97 -12.32 -22.00
C SER A 138 6.74 -13.22 -21.84
N ASP A 139 6.57 -13.83 -20.68
CA ASP A 139 5.39 -14.62 -20.32
C ASP A 139 4.33 -13.79 -19.57
N SER A 140 4.49 -12.46 -19.53
CA SER A 140 3.63 -11.50 -18.79
C SER A 140 3.75 -11.54 -17.27
N SER A 141 4.67 -12.34 -16.72
CA SER A 141 4.99 -12.27 -15.30
C SER A 141 5.74 -10.97 -14.95
N THR A 142 5.76 -10.63 -13.66
CA THR A 142 6.47 -9.46 -13.12
C THR A 142 7.21 -9.81 -11.84
N ALA A 143 8.26 -9.06 -11.52
CA ALA A 143 9.00 -9.20 -10.27
C ALA A 143 9.50 -7.85 -9.75
N ASP A 144 9.41 -7.63 -8.44
CA ASP A 144 10.03 -6.48 -7.79
C ASP A 144 11.53 -6.70 -7.64
N ILE A 145 12.30 -5.72 -8.13
CA ILE A 145 13.75 -5.77 -8.13
C ILE A 145 14.27 -5.02 -6.90
N PRO A 146 15.06 -5.67 -6.03
CA PRO A 146 15.76 -4.96 -4.96
C PRO A 146 16.59 -3.81 -5.53
N LEU A 147 16.45 -2.61 -4.98
CA LEU A 147 17.14 -1.41 -5.46
C LEU A 147 18.67 -1.59 -5.52
N ALA A 148 19.23 -2.36 -4.59
CA ALA A 148 20.65 -2.71 -4.58
C ALA A 148 21.13 -3.50 -5.82
N ASN A 149 20.22 -4.12 -6.58
CA ASN A 149 20.51 -4.83 -7.83
C ASN A 149 20.42 -3.93 -9.07
N CYS A 150 20.03 -2.67 -8.89
CA CYS A 150 19.97 -1.68 -9.97
C CYS A 150 21.23 -0.80 -9.99
N THR A 151 21.47 -0.20 -11.14
CA THR A 151 22.48 0.84 -11.30
C THR A 151 21.80 2.15 -11.70
N TYR A 152 22.32 3.25 -11.15
CA TYR A 152 21.72 4.57 -11.28
C TYR A 152 22.76 5.55 -11.81
N ARG A 153 22.40 6.34 -12.81
CA ARG A 153 23.27 7.42 -13.30
C ARG A 153 22.46 8.53 -13.96
N PRO A 154 22.96 9.78 -13.96
CA PRO A 154 22.41 10.81 -14.81
C PRO A 154 22.45 10.41 -16.29
N TYR A 155 21.40 10.72 -17.02
CA TYR A 155 21.33 10.46 -18.46
C TYR A 155 21.91 11.64 -19.24
N TYR A 156 23.09 11.45 -19.83
CA TYR A 156 23.97 12.47 -20.41
C TYR A 156 23.39 13.33 -21.57
N THR A 157 22.15 13.11 -21.99
CA THR A 157 21.47 14.02 -22.93
C THR A 157 20.91 15.28 -22.25
N TYR A 158 20.86 15.28 -20.91
CA TYR A 158 20.57 16.44 -20.06
C TYR A 158 21.84 16.82 -19.29
N ASP A 159 21.98 18.09 -18.90
CA ASP A 159 23.08 18.54 -18.06
C ASP A 159 22.97 17.84 -16.68
N PRO A 160 23.93 16.97 -16.32
CA PRO A 160 23.85 16.22 -15.07
C PRO A 160 24.16 17.10 -13.85
N SER A 161 24.54 18.38 -14.02
CA SER A 161 24.88 19.26 -12.90
C SER A 161 23.69 19.60 -11.99
N TYR A 162 22.45 19.31 -12.42
CA TYR A 162 21.24 19.62 -11.65
C TYR A 162 20.97 18.63 -10.53
N VAL A 163 21.45 17.39 -10.64
CA VAL A 163 21.14 16.32 -9.68
C VAL A 163 22.33 15.38 -9.44
N SER A 164 22.44 14.84 -8.24
CA SER A 164 23.27 13.64 -7.97
C SER A 164 22.38 12.45 -7.68
N VAL A 165 22.85 11.24 -8.04
CA VAL A 165 22.24 9.99 -7.60
C VAL A 165 23.32 9.08 -7.03
N ASN A 166 23.06 8.46 -5.88
CA ASN A 166 24.01 7.54 -5.24
C ASN A 166 23.71 6.07 -5.60
N SER A 167 24.52 5.15 -5.06
CA SER A 167 24.36 3.70 -5.32
C SER A 167 23.12 3.07 -4.68
N SER A 168 22.43 3.76 -3.77
CA SER A 168 21.17 3.28 -3.17
C SER A 168 19.92 3.83 -3.88
N GLY A 169 20.09 4.63 -4.95
CA GLY A 169 18.97 5.27 -5.64
C GLY A 169 18.39 6.49 -4.92
N LEU A 170 19.14 7.10 -4.00
CA LEU A 170 18.81 8.42 -3.44
C LEU A 170 19.26 9.49 -4.44
N ILE A 171 18.32 10.32 -4.88
CA ILE A 171 18.53 11.42 -5.82
C ILE A 171 18.47 12.73 -5.04
N THR A 172 19.44 13.62 -5.25
CA THR A 172 19.55 14.92 -4.57
C THR A 172 19.60 16.05 -5.60
N GLY A 173 18.82 17.11 -5.39
CA GLY A 173 18.89 18.33 -6.18
C GLY A 173 20.17 19.13 -5.88
N ILE A 174 20.91 19.51 -6.92
CA ILE A 174 22.17 20.29 -6.82
C ILE A 174 21.96 21.72 -7.29
N SER A 175 21.30 21.91 -8.43
CA SER A 175 21.06 23.23 -9.02
C SER A 175 19.81 23.21 -9.88
N THR A 176 19.22 24.39 -10.09
CA THR A 176 17.92 24.50 -10.76
C THR A 176 17.97 24.02 -12.20
N GLY A 177 17.03 23.17 -12.59
CA GLY A 177 16.98 22.62 -13.94
C GLY A 177 16.23 21.30 -13.99
N THR A 178 16.25 20.65 -15.15
CA THR A 178 15.59 19.36 -15.35
C THR A 178 16.61 18.33 -15.81
N ALA A 179 16.63 17.17 -15.16
CA ALA A 179 17.49 16.04 -15.49
C ALA A 179 16.68 14.76 -15.66
N LEU A 180 17.26 13.76 -16.32
CA LEU A 180 16.74 12.39 -16.33
C LEU A 180 17.73 11.49 -15.59
N ILE A 181 17.23 10.66 -14.68
CA ILE A 181 18.01 9.58 -14.06
C ILE A 181 17.71 8.29 -14.80
N LEU A 182 18.75 7.65 -15.33
CA LEU A 182 18.66 6.34 -15.94
C LEU A 182 18.80 5.27 -14.86
N VAL A 183 17.77 4.44 -14.74
CA VAL A 183 17.75 3.26 -13.89
C VAL A 183 17.99 2.04 -14.77
N THR A 184 18.97 1.21 -14.45
CA THR A 184 19.31 0.02 -15.26
C THR A 184 19.33 -1.22 -14.38
N TYR A 185 18.61 -2.26 -14.80
CA TYR A 185 18.66 -3.61 -14.23
C TYR A 185 19.21 -4.59 -15.28
N THR A 186 20.08 -5.50 -14.84
CA THR A 186 20.68 -6.53 -15.70
C THR A 186 20.41 -7.90 -15.11
N GLU A 187 19.81 -8.77 -15.91
CA GLU A 187 19.53 -10.15 -15.57
C GLU A 187 20.24 -11.07 -16.59
N GLY A 188 21.25 -11.80 -16.12
CA GLY A 188 22.13 -12.56 -17.00
C GLY A 188 22.85 -11.63 -17.99
N THR A 189 22.56 -11.78 -19.27
CA THR A 189 23.13 -10.96 -20.37
C THR A 189 22.18 -9.86 -20.85
N ILE A 190 20.96 -9.77 -20.31
CA ILE A 190 19.94 -8.82 -20.76
C ILE A 190 19.91 -7.64 -19.80
N SER A 191 20.19 -6.44 -20.32
CA SER A 191 20.04 -5.18 -19.59
C SER A 191 18.83 -4.41 -20.11
N LYS A 192 18.00 -3.91 -19.18
CA LYS A 192 16.90 -2.98 -19.48
C LYS A 192 17.03 -1.73 -18.65
N SER A 193 16.50 -0.63 -19.16
CA SER A 193 16.54 0.65 -18.47
C SER A 193 15.23 1.40 -18.58
N ASP A 194 14.97 2.21 -17.58
CA ASP A 194 13.89 3.19 -17.54
C ASP A 194 14.45 4.54 -17.06
N THR A 195 13.68 5.60 -17.22
CA THR A 195 14.10 6.96 -16.84
C THR A 195 13.13 7.62 -15.89
N ILE A 196 13.67 8.27 -14.87
CA ILE A 196 12.91 9.15 -13.97
C ILE A 196 13.23 10.58 -14.35
N LYS A 197 12.18 11.40 -14.55
CA LYS A 197 12.34 12.84 -14.80
C LYS A 197 12.42 13.58 -13.48
N VAL A 198 13.49 14.33 -13.28
CA VAL A 198 13.70 15.12 -12.06
C VAL A 198 13.72 16.60 -12.43
N THR A 199 12.84 17.39 -11.82
CA THR A 199 12.84 18.85 -11.91
C THR A 199 13.36 19.40 -10.60
N VAL A 200 14.40 20.23 -10.65
CA VAL A 200 14.97 20.92 -9.50
C VAL A 200 14.60 22.40 -9.57
N SER A 201 13.81 22.87 -8.62
CA SER A 201 13.51 24.28 -8.43
C SER A 201 14.53 24.95 -7.52
N SER A 202 14.68 26.27 -7.62
CA SER A 202 15.41 27.04 -6.60
C SER A 202 14.74 26.83 -5.26
N ILE A 203 15.51 26.91 -4.16
CA ILE A 203 14.95 27.35 -2.89
C ILE A 203 14.52 28.81 -3.10
N THR A 204 13.37 29.02 -3.73
CA THR A 204 12.62 30.23 -3.52
C THR A 204 11.98 30.02 -2.17
N GLN A 205 12.61 30.50 -1.10
CA GLN A 205 11.81 30.97 0.03
C GLN A 205 10.93 32.11 -0.52
N ASN A 206 9.82 31.76 -1.15
CA ASN A 206 8.61 32.40 -0.71
C ASN A 206 8.52 32.03 0.76
N GLY A 207 8.60 33.02 1.65
CA GLY A 207 8.39 32.72 3.06
C GLY A 207 7.08 31.96 3.19
N VAL A 208 7.06 30.89 3.99
CA VAL A 208 5.87 30.07 4.23
C VAL A 208 4.65 30.96 4.41
N VAL A 209 3.62 30.80 3.58
CA VAL A 209 2.39 31.57 3.69
C VAL A 209 1.39 30.77 4.51
N TYR A 210 0.95 31.37 5.62
CA TYR A 210 -0.05 30.80 6.51
C TYR A 210 -1.43 31.37 6.15
N ARG A 211 -2.40 30.51 5.89
CA ARG A 211 -3.79 30.90 5.58
C ARG A 211 -4.76 30.12 6.46
N ALA A 212 -5.88 30.70 6.83
CA ALA A 212 -6.87 30.05 7.67
C ALA A 212 -8.30 30.30 7.20
N LEU A 213 -9.13 29.26 7.27
CA LEU A 213 -10.58 29.33 7.14
C LEU A 213 -11.22 28.78 8.43
N CYS A 214 -11.97 29.62 9.13
CA CYS A 214 -12.68 29.27 10.36
C CYS A 214 -14.20 29.25 10.13
N VAL A 215 -14.83 28.09 10.30
CA VAL A 215 -16.27 27.89 10.06
C VAL A 215 -16.97 27.59 11.38
N GLY A 216 -18.05 28.32 11.68
CA GLY A 216 -18.84 28.14 12.90
C GLY A 216 -20.32 28.14 12.59
N VAL A 217 -21.02 27.04 12.86
CA VAL A 217 -22.45 26.90 12.57
C VAL A 217 -23.24 26.80 13.86
N GLY A 218 -23.73 27.93 14.36
CA GLY A 218 -24.67 27.99 15.48
C GLY A 218 -26.11 27.89 15.03
N ASP A 219 -26.50 28.72 14.05
CA ASP A 219 -27.87 28.76 13.53
C ASP A 219 -28.03 27.92 12.26
N TYR A 220 -29.00 26.99 12.25
CA TYR A 220 -29.30 26.11 11.13
C TYR A 220 -30.57 26.53 10.39
N ILE A 221 -30.49 26.67 9.06
CA ILE A 221 -31.56 27.24 8.22
C ILE A 221 -32.82 26.37 8.19
N ASN A 222 -32.65 25.04 8.15
CA ASN A 222 -33.74 24.09 7.91
C ASN A 222 -34.12 23.27 9.14
N TYR A 223 -33.57 23.58 10.31
CA TYR A 223 -33.88 22.89 11.56
C TYR A 223 -34.76 23.77 12.47
N ASP A 224 -35.37 23.14 13.47
CA ASP A 224 -36.06 23.86 14.54
C ASP A 224 -35.02 24.55 15.46
N ILE A 225 -35.42 25.59 16.18
CA ILE A 225 -34.56 26.37 17.08
C ILE A 225 -33.88 25.50 18.16
N ASP A 226 -34.47 24.35 18.47
CA ASP A 226 -33.94 23.36 19.43
C ASP A 226 -32.68 22.62 18.90
N ALA A 227 -32.35 22.77 17.61
CA ALA A 227 -31.11 22.23 17.02
C ALA A 227 -29.99 23.27 16.92
N ASP A 228 -30.25 24.54 17.24
CA ASP A 228 -29.23 25.58 17.18
C ASP A 228 -28.22 25.42 18.33
N LEU A 229 -26.96 25.74 18.03
CA LEU A 229 -25.84 25.72 18.95
C LEU A 229 -25.44 27.16 19.29
N LEU A 230 -25.07 27.41 20.53
CA LEU A 230 -24.73 28.76 21.00
C LEU A 230 -23.27 29.13 20.75
N ALA A 231 -22.36 28.19 20.94
CA ALA A 231 -20.92 28.41 20.95
C ALA A 231 -20.23 28.62 19.59
N PRO A 232 -20.61 27.95 18.49
CA PRO A 232 -19.78 27.92 17.28
C PRO A 232 -19.38 29.29 16.69
N PRO A 233 -20.24 30.32 16.69
CA PRO A 233 -19.85 31.66 16.27
C PRO A 233 -18.78 32.31 17.15
N TYR A 234 -18.81 32.07 18.46
CA TYR A 234 -17.84 32.60 19.44
C TYR A 234 -16.53 31.82 19.39
N ASP A 235 -16.62 30.51 19.22
CA ASP A 235 -15.49 29.62 19.00
C ASP A 235 -14.65 30.06 17.79
N VAL A 236 -15.29 30.42 16.67
CA VAL A 236 -14.60 31.02 15.51
C VAL A 236 -13.86 32.30 15.90
N ASP A 237 -14.45 33.19 16.69
CA ASP A 237 -13.76 34.42 17.10
C ASP A 237 -12.54 34.12 17.98
N ASN A 238 -12.66 33.17 18.91
CA ASN A 238 -11.56 32.76 19.79
C ASN A 238 -10.41 32.12 19.01
N VAL A 239 -10.70 31.24 18.04
CA VAL A 239 -9.67 30.66 17.18
C VAL A 239 -9.01 31.73 16.31
N ARG A 240 -9.79 32.64 15.71
CA ARG A 240 -9.21 33.72 14.91
C ARG A 240 -8.33 34.65 15.74
N GLN A 241 -8.68 34.88 17.00
CA GLN A 241 -7.87 35.66 17.92
C GLN A 241 -6.49 35.02 18.14
N ILE A 242 -6.42 33.70 18.42
CA ILE A 242 -5.12 33.03 18.60
C ILE A 242 -4.30 33.06 17.30
N LEU A 243 -4.91 32.81 16.14
CA LEU A 243 -4.21 32.77 14.87
C LEU A 243 -3.67 34.16 14.48
N ASN A 244 -4.40 35.23 14.77
CA ASN A 244 -3.96 36.61 14.53
C ASN A 244 -2.76 37.02 15.42
N GLN A 245 -2.58 36.35 16.55
CA GLN A 245 -1.44 36.56 17.45
C GLN A 245 -0.18 35.79 17.02
N CYS A 246 -0.32 34.74 16.20
CA CYS A 246 0.81 33.91 15.79
C CYS A 246 1.90 34.70 15.05
N ARG A 247 3.18 34.41 15.37
CA ARG A 247 4.37 34.85 14.63
C ARG A 247 5.29 33.66 14.43
N PHE A 248 5.36 33.14 13.22
CA PHE A 248 6.12 31.93 12.94
C PHE A 248 7.58 32.21 12.57
N GLY A 249 8.46 31.49 13.24
CA GLY A 249 9.91 31.51 13.05
C GLY A 249 10.56 32.88 13.24
N SER A 250 11.87 32.93 12.97
CA SER A 250 12.66 34.16 13.13
C SER A 250 12.22 35.35 12.25
N SER A 251 11.43 35.07 11.21
CA SER A 251 10.86 36.10 10.33
C SER A 251 9.58 36.73 10.89
N ASN A 252 9.07 36.25 12.03
CA ASN A 252 7.80 36.66 12.62
C ASN A 252 6.63 36.60 11.62
N THR A 253 6.58 35.51 10.84
CA THR A 253 5.62 35.36 9.76
C THR A 253 4.20 35.29 10.32
N ILE A 254 3.32 36.16 9.84
CA ILE A 254 1.89 36.18 10.20
C ILE A 254 1.05 35.39 9.21
N PHE A 255 -0.18 35.08 9.58
CA PHE A 255 -1.19 34.67 8.62
C PHE A 255 -1.42 35.77 7.57
N SER A 256 -1.37 35.41 6.29
CA SER A 256 -1.71 36.33 5.21
C SER A 256 -3.23 36.53 5.10
N ASP A 257 -3.99 35.50 5.46
CA ASP A 257 -5.46 35.53 5.47
C ASP A 257 -6.03 34.67 6.60
N ILE A 258 -7.11 35.15 7.21
CA ILE A 258 -7.89 34.46 8.25
C ILE A 258 -9.38 34.72 7.96
N ASP A 259 -9.88 34.01 6.97
CA ASP A 259 -11.25 34.03 6.51
C ASP A 259 -12.18 33.24 7.44
N TYR A 260 -13.47 33.55 7.38
CA TYR A 260 -14.46 32.89 8.22
C TYR A 260 -15.86 32.85 7.61
N LEU A 261 -16.62 31.84 8.02
CA LEU A 261 -18.05 31.72 7.75
C LEU A 261 -18.79 31.43 9.05
N LYS A 262 -19.87 32.17 9.32
CA LYS A 262 -20.71 31.94 10.51
C LYS A 262 -22.17 31.75 10.15
N ASN A 263 -22.84 30.86 10.89
CA ASN A 263 -24.28 30.62 10.81
C ASN A 263 -24.72 30.46 9.36
N TRP A 264 -25.78 31.16 8.93
CA TRP A 264 -26.35 31.04 7.59
C TRP A 264 -25.41 31.36 6.43
N GLN A 265 -24.22 31.93 6.68
CA GLN A 265 -23.18 32.06 5.65
C GLN A 265 -22.47 30.74 5.36
N ALA A 266 -22.39 29.85 6.34
CA ALA A 266 -21.68 28.57 6.28
C ALA A 266 -22.52 27.46 5.63
N THR A 267 -23.06 27.74 4.44
CA THR A 267 -23.73 26.71 3.62
C THR A 267 -22.71 25.71 3.06
N LYS A 268 -23.15 24.51 2.67
CA LYS A 268 -22.27 23.48 2.07
C LYS A 268 -21.46 24.05 0.91
N SER A 269 -22.14 24.78 0.01
CA SER A 269 -21.51 25.42 -1.14
C SER A 269 -20.48 26.46 -0.72
N ASN A 270 -20.82 27.32 0.25
CA ASN A 270 -19.91 28.39 0.67
C ASN A 270 -18.68 27.84 1.40
N ILE A 271 -18.82 26.79 2.21
CA ILE A 271 -17.68 26.14 2.88
C ILE A 271 -16.70 25.58 1.85
N LEU A 272 -17.19 24.75 0.91
CA LEU A 272 -16.33 24.13 -0.11
C LEU A 272 -15.70 25.18 -1.06
N GLN A 273 -16.46 26.22 -1.42
CA GLN A 273 -15.92 27.32 -2.22
C GLN A 273 -14.86 28.11 -1.43
N SER A 274 -15.09 28.37 -0.15
CA SER A 274 -14.17 29.12 0.71
C SER A 274 -12.87 28.36 0.95
N ILE A 275 -12.89 27.02 1.03
CA ILE A 275 -11.66 26.21 1.05
C ILE A 275 -10.82 26.53 -0.20
N SER A 276 -11.44 26.52 -1.38
CA SER A 276 -10.73 26.77 -2.64
C SER A 276 -10.23 28.22 -2.77
N SER A 277 -11.01 29.20 -2.31
CA SER A 277 -10.68 30.62 -2.47
C SER A 277 -9.73 31.13 -1.40
N THR A 278 -9.93 30.75 -0.13
CA THR A 278 -9.06 31.16 1.00
C THR A 278 -7.65 30.63 0.79
N PHE A 279 -7.52 29.40 0.29
CA PHE A 279 -6.22 28.75 0.08
C PHE A 279 -5.72 28.88 -1.36
N ALA A 280 -6.27 29.81 -2.14
CA ALA A 280 -5.88 30.03 -3.51
C ALA A 280 -4.40 30.47 -3.61
N GLY A 281 -3.68 29.86 -4.53
CA GLY A 281 -2.26 30.15 -4.75
C GLY A 281 -1.32 29.55 -3.72
N ALA A 282 -1.80 28.63 -2.87
CA ALA A 282 -0.92 27.84 -2.00
C ALA A 282 0.05 26.99 -2.82
N ASP A 283 1.30 26.87 -2.35
CA ASP A 283 2.31 25.96 -2.87
C ASP A 283 2.68 24.86 -1.85
N SER A 284 3.71 24.07 -2.13
CA SER A 284 4.10 22.92 -1.29
C SER A 284 4.67 23.31 0.08
N ASP A 285 5.12 24.55 0.26
CA ASP A 285 5.72 25.02 1.52
C ASP A 285 4.70 25.69 2.44
N ASP A 286 3.56 26.09 1.89
CA ASP A 286 2.50 26.80 2.60
C ASP A 286 1.75 25.94 3.62
N VAL A 287 1.11 26.61 4.59
CA VAL A 287 0.31 25.97 5.64
C VAL A 287 -1.11 26.53 5.64
N SER A 288 -2.09 25.64 5.44
CA SER A 288 -3.52 25.97 5.38
C SER A 288 -4.26 25.41 6.60
N TYR A 289 -4.94 26.26 7.34
CA TYR A 289 -5.70 25.91 8.55
C TYR A 289 -7.19 25.84 8.23
N PHE A 290 -7.81 24.69 8.44
CA PHE A 290 -9.26 24.54 8.41
C PHE A 290 -9.78 24.26 9.81
N TYR A 291 -10.61 25.16 10.32
CA TYR A 291 -11.27 25.02 11.61
C TYR A 291 -12.78 24.93 11.41
N PHE A 292 -13.43 23.97 12.08
CA PHE A 292 -14.88 23.83 12.08
C PHE A 292 -15.42 23.66 13.51
N SER A 293 -16.47 24.41 13.85
CA SER A 293 -17.32 24.19 15.03
C SER A 293 -18.79 24.12 14.62
N GLY A 294 -19.51 23.13 15.14
CA GLY A 294 -20.93 22.90 14.85
C GLY A 294 -21.32 21.44 14.98
N HIS A 295 -22.53 21.09 14.51
CA HIS A 295 -22.98 19.70 14.49
C HIS A 295 -22.08 18.82 13.62
N GLY A 296 -21.89 17.61 14.11
CA GLY A 296 -21.35 16.49 13.34
C GLY A 296 -22.33 15.32 13.39
N SER A 297 -22.32 14.51 12.34
CA SER A 297 -23.22 13.37 12.20
C SER A 297 -22.45 12.16 11.72
N ILE A 298 -23.01 10.98 11.95
CA ILE A 298 -22.54 9.73 11.38
C ILE A 298 -23.67 9.03 10.62
N ILE A 299 -23.41 8.66 9.38
CA ILE A 299 -24.32 7.84 8.56
C ILE A 299 -23.56 6.61 8.09
N GLY A 300 -24.04 5.43 8.48
CA GLY A 300 -23.30 4.19 8.28
C GLY A 300 -21.98 4.23 9.04
N ASN A 301 -20.87 4.27 8.31
CA ASN A 301 -19.53 4.36 8.88
C ASN A 301 -18.78 5.62 8.42
N THR A 302 -19.51 6.63 7.94
CA THR A 302 -18.96 7.87 7.41
C THR A 302 -19.30 9.00 8.36
N SER A 303 -18.28 9.75 8.80
CA SER A 303 -18.46 10.98 9.57
C SER A 303 -18.71 12.17 8.66
N TYR A 304 -19.49 13.11 9.17
CA TYR A 304 -19.92 14.31 8.47
C TYR A 304 -19.83 15.51 9.40
N ILE A 305 -19.52 16.68 8.83
CA ILE A 305 -19.82 17.98 9.44
C ILE A 305 -21.10 18.53 8.82
N CYS A 306 -21.89 19.26 9.61
CA CYS A 306 -23.20 19.77 9.20
C CYS A 306 -23.12 21.28 8.88
N PRO A 307 -23.23 21.68 7.61
CA PRO A 307 -23.34 23.09 7.21
C PRO A 307 -24.66 23.71 7.65
N ALA A 308 -24.77 25.04 7.56
CA ALA A 308 -25.97 25.77 7.98
C ALA A 308 -27.23 25.42 7.18
N ASP A 309 -27.09 25.01 5.92
CA ASP A 309 -28.17 24.52 5.07
C ASP A 309 -28.39 23.01 5.13
N ALA A 310 -27.80 22.34 6.15
CA ALA A 310 -28.09 20.96 6.47
C ALA A 310 -29.61 20.70 6.56
N THR A 311 -30.03 19.53 6.08
CA THR A 311 -31.42 19.04 6.08
C THR A 311 -31.45 17.64 6.70
N SER A 312 -32.63 17.02 6.79
CA SER A 312 -32.72 15.60 7.18
C SER A 312 -32.04 14.63 6.20
N SER A 313 -31.63 15.08 5.01
CA SER A 313 -30.85 14.29 4.05
C SER A 313 -29.35 14.52 4.23
N PHE A 314 -28.58 13.43 4.37
CA PHE A 314 -27.12 13.47 4.50
C PHE A 314 -26.41 14.04 3.26
N GLU A 315 -27.08 14.15 2.11
CA GLU A 315 -26.54 14.79 0.90
C GLU A 315 -26.20 16.28 1.10
N SER A 316 -26.90 16.92 2.05
CA SER A 316 -26.67 18.31 2.45
C SER A 316 -25.51 18.48 3.43
N PHE A 317 -24.96 17.39 3.96
CA PHE A 317 -23.81 17.43 4.87
C PHE A 317 -22.50 17.36 4.09
N ILE A 318 -21.36 17.64 4.72
CA ILE A 318 -20.04 17.43 4.11
C ILE A 318 -19.44 16.18 4.73
N SER A 319 -19.23 15.13 3.92
CA SER A 319 -18.59 13.90 4.38
C SER A 319 -17.08 14.08 4.57
N VAL A 320 -16.45 13.15 5.30
CA VAL A 320 -14.98 13.04 5.35
C VAL A 320 -14.36 12.99 3.95
N ASP A 321 -14.95 12.24 3.01
CA ASP A 321 -14.42 12.13 1.64
C ASP A 321 -14.51 13.45 0.87
N GLU A 322 -15.61 14.21 1.03
CA GLU A 322 -15.77 15.51 0.39
C GLU A 322 -14.79 16.55 0.97
N LEU A 323 -14.62 16.55 2.30
CA LEU A 323 -13.69 17.46 2.97
C LEU A 323 -12.24 17.13 2.63
N GLU A 324 -11.87 15.85 2.66
CA GLU A 324 -10.54 15.37 2.27
C GLU A 324 -10.26 15.70 0.81
N SER A 325 -11.21 15.44 -0.10
CA SER A 325 -11.04 15.79 -1.52
C SER A 325 -10.80 17.29 -1.71
N ALA A 326 -11.55 18.15 -0.99
CA ALA A 326 -11.42 19.59 -1.08
C ALA A 326 -10.07 20.10 -0.53
N LEU A 327 -9.65 19.59 0.63
CA LEU A 327 -8.40 20.00 1.29
C LEU A 327 -7.15 19.39 0.63
N SER A 328 -7.23 18.17 0.11
CA SER A 328 -6.12 17.50 -0.60
C SER A 328 -5.84 18.11 -1.96
N ALA A 329 -6.81 18.83 -2.54
CA ALA A 329 -6.58 19.65 -3.74
C ALA A 329 -5.70 20.88 -3.47
N ILE A 330 -5.51 21.27 -2.21
CA ILE A 330 -4.68 22.40 -1.80
C ILE A 330 -3.24 21.91 -1.52
N PRO A 331 -2.22 22.45 -2.21
CA PRO A 331 -0.81 22.16 -1.92
C PRO A 331 -0.41 22.50 -0.48
N GLY A 332 0.68 21.90 -0.02
CA GLY A 332 1.27 22.21 1.29
C GLY A 332 0.65 21.47 2.47
N THR A 333 0.96 21.93 3.67
CA THR A 333 0.51 21.29 4.92
C THR A 333 -0.88 21.77 5.32
N LYS A 334 -1.73 20.85 5.78
CA LYS A 334 -3.08 21.14 6.27
C LYS A 334 -3.15 20.92 7.77
N ILE A 335 -3.49 21.97 8.51
CA ILE A 335 -3.89 21.86 9.92
C ILE A 335 -5.42 21.82 9.97
N VAL A 336 -5.98 20.75 10.50
CA VAL A 336 -7.44 20.55 10.56
C VAL A 336 -7.88 20.40 12.01
N LEU A 337 -8.82 21.24 12.43
CA LEU A 337 -9.29 21.32 13.80
C LEU A 337 -10.82 21.17 13.79
N LEU A 338 -11.33 20.07 14.31
CA LEU A 338 -12.76 19.72 14.24
C LEU A 338 -13.39 19.70 15.63
N ASP A 339 -14.20 20.71 15.93
CA ASP A 339 -15.06 20.81 17.10
C ASP A 339 -16.50 20.38 16.76
N SER A 340 -16.69 19.07 16.57
CA SER A 340 -17.99 18.48 16.24
C SER A 340 -18.12 17.06 16.78
N CYS A 341 -19.36 16.60 17.02
CA CYS A 341 -19.63 15.19 17.32
C CYS A 341 -19.07 14.27 16.23
N HIS A 342 -18.71 13.04 16.60
CA HIS A 342 -18.23 12.01 15.66
C HIS A 342 -16.96 12.39 14.86
N SER A 343 -16.23 13.44 15.28
CA SER A 343 -15.13 14.01 14.53
C SER A 343 -13.92 13.06 14.42
N GLY A 344 -13.71 12.16 15.38
CA GLY A 344 -12.66 11.14 15.32
C GLY A 344 -12.75 10.19 14.12
N GLY A 345 -13.94 10.07 13.49
CA GLY A 345 -14.10 9.30 12.26
C GLY A 345 -13.42 9.95 11.04
N PHE A 346 -13.12 11.25 11.07
CA PHE A 346 -12.36 11.91 10.00
C PHE A 346 -10.90 11.44 9.90
N ILE A 347 -10.40 10.80 10.97
CA ILE A 347 -9.04 10.25 11.05
C ILE A 347 -9.04 8.75 11.42
N GLY A 348 -10.17 8.05 11.18
CA GLY A 348 -10.26 6.60 11.32
C GLY A 348 -10.19 6.06 12.76
N LYS A 349 -10.49 6.87 13.78
CA LYS A 349 -10.49 6.43 15.19
C LYS A 349 -11.84 5.81 15.61
N GLU A 350 -12.12 4.62 15.06
CA GLU A 350 -13.31 3.78 15.32
C GLU A 350 -13.21 2.93 16.62
N GLU A 351 -14.34 2.42 17.14
CA GLU A 351 -14.42 1.64 18.40
C GLU A 351 -13.74 0.26 18.27
N GLY A 352 -12.90 -0.12 19.25
CA GLY A 352 -12.24 -1.43 19.31
C GLY A 352 -10.75 -1.42 19.68
N GLU A 353 -10.13 -0.25 19.84
CA GLU A 353 -8.75 -0.14 20.31
C GLU A 353 -8.67 -0.43 21.82
N THR A 354 -8.66 -1.72 22.14
CA THR A 354 -8.16 -2.22 23.43
C THR A 354 -6.78 -1.63 23.65
N LEU A 355 -6.48 -1.05 24.82
CA LEU A 355 -5.17 -0.58 25.31
C LEU A 355 -3.95 -1.25 24.62
N ILE A 356 -3.54 -0.76 23.45
CA ILE A 356 -2.30 -1.16 22.78
C ILE A 356 -1.27 -0.08 23.10
N PRO A 357 -0.03 -0.42 23.46
CA PRO A 357 1.04 0.57 23.64
C PRO A 357 1.10 1.54 22.46
N GLU A 358 1.24 2.83 22.75
CA GLU A 358 1.06 3.93 21.81
C GLU A 358 1.96 3.82 20.54
N GLU A 359 3.10 3.15 20.64
CA GLU A 359 4.00 2.83 19.52
C GLU A 359 3.37 1.88 18.48
N LEU A 360 2.52 0.94 18.91
CA LEU A 360 1.81 0.01 18.03
C LEU A 360 0.63 0.68 17.31
N LYS A 361 0.06 1.75 17.87
CA LYS A 361 -0.99 2.55 17.25
C LYS A 361 -0.47 3.32 16.04
N SER A 362 0.73 3.92 16.17
CA SER A 362 1.43 4.59 15.08
C SER A 362 1.72 3.62 13.92
N PHE A 363 2.18 2.41 14.24
CA PHE A 363 2.41 1.37 13.23
C PHE A 363 1.11 0.94 12.53
N ASN A 364 0.00 0.83 13.28
CA ASN A 364 -1.28 0.44 12.71
C ASN A 364 -1.87 1.55 11.81
N ASP A 365 -1.70 2.82 12.15
CA ASP A 365 -2.12 3.96 11.32
C ASP A 365 -1.34 4.00 9.99
N GLU A 366 -0.02 3.71 10.01
CA GLU A 366 0.80 3.56 8.79
C GLU A 366 0.34 2.35 7.94
N ILE A 367 -0.01 1.24 8.58
CA ILE A 367 -0.49 0.02 7.91
C ILE A 367 -1.89 0.20 7.32
N ILE A 368 -2.82 0.88 8.02
CA ILE A 368 -4.15 1.23 7.51
C ILE A 368 -4.05 2.11 6.26
N ASN A 369 -3.11 3.06 6.24
CA ASN A 369 -2.82 3.87 5.05
C ASN A 369 -2.34 3.02 3.85
N VAL A 370 -1.62 1.93 4.08
CA VAL A 370 -1.15 1.01 3.01
C VAL A 370 -2.28 0.09 2.52
N PHE A 371 -3.16 -0.39 3.40
CA PHE A 371 -4.22 -1.36 3.06
C PHE A 371 -5.57 -0.72 2.67
N SER A 372 -5.77 0.58 2.91
CA SER A 372 -6.98 1.33 2.48
C SER A 372 -7.13 1.47 0.96
N GLN A 373 -6.15 1.01 0.17
CA GLN A 373 -6.23 0.92 -1.29
C GLN A 373 -7.32 -0.04 -1.80
N ALA A 374 -8.00 -0.80 -0.93
CA ALA A 374 -9.06 -1.73 -1.31
C ALA A 374 -10.49 -1.13 -1.33
N GLN A 375 -10.75 0.03 -0.73
CA GLN A 375 -12.01 0.79 -0.85
C GLN A 375 -11.85 2.13 -0.11
N SER A 376 -11.17 3.10 -0.73
CA SER A 376 -10.64 4.29 -0.06
C SER A 376 -11.75 5.23 0.44
N LYS A 377 -11.98 5.24 1.76
CA LYS A 377 -12.42 6.48 2.43
C LYS A 377 -11.22 7.40 2.48
N GLY A 378 -11.32 8.60 1.91
CA GLY A 378 -10.28 9.61 2.02
C GLY A 378 -10.27 10.14 3.44
N LEU A 379 -9.52 9.50 4.34
CA LEU A 379 -9.31 10.01 5.70
C LEU A 379 -8.30 11.15 5.68
N LEU A 380 -8.37 12.04 6.67
CA LEU A 380 -7.41 13.13 6.86
C LEU A 380 -6.10 12.64 7.51
N THR A 381 -5.55 11.54 6.99
CA THR A 381 -4.43 10.78 7.58
C THR A 381 -3.25 10.59 6.63
N THR A 382 -3.12 11.41 5.58
CA THR A 382 -1.90 11.45 4.78
C THR A 382 -0.85 12.37 5.42
N ASN A 383 0.41 12.25 4.99
CA ASN A 383 1.55 12.99 5.57
C ASN A 383 1.38 14.52 5.60
N GLN A 384 0.59 15.07 4.67
CA GLN A 384 0.24 16.49 4.57
C GLN A 384 -0.72 16.98 5.67
N TYR A 385 -1.41 16.10 6.41
CA TYR A 385 -2.39 16.48 7.43
C TYR A 385 -1.80 16.50 8.84
N LYS A 386 -2.30 17.44 9.63
CA LYS A 386 -2.08 17.64 11.08
C LYS A 386 -3.44 17.93 11.69
N VAL A 387 -4.03 16.94 12.37
CA VAL A 387 -5.45 16.97 12.74
C VAL A 387 -5.62 16.85 14.24
N LEU A 388 -6.47 17.71 14.81
CA LEU A 388 -7.09 17.50 16.12
C LEU A 388 -8.60 17.38 15.94
N THR A 389 -9.18 16.37 16.56
CA THR A 389 -10.63 16.19 16.60
C THR A 389 -11.10 16.22 18.04
N SER A 390 -12.28 16.76 18.28
CA SER A 390 -12.80 17.00 19.62
C SER A 390 -13.16 15.72 20.37
N CYS A 391 -13.51 14.64 19.67
CA CYS A 391 -13.99 13.39 20.27
C CYS A 391 -13.64 12.14 19.42
N HIS A 392 -13.88 10.93 19.95
CA HIS A 392 -13.91 9.70 19.14
C HIS A 392 -15.07 9.67 18.15
N TYR A 393 -15.04 8.76 17.17
CA TYR A 393 -16.10 8.66 16.16
C TYR A 393 -17.49 8.34 16.75
N TYR A 394 -17.58 7.71 17.92
CA TYR A 394 -18.84 7.35 18.59
C TYR A 394 -19.27 8.35 19.68
N GLU A 395 -18.45 9.37 19.95
CA GLU A 395 -18.64 10.25 21.08
C GLU A 395 -19.31 11.58 20.70
N PRO A 396 -20.06 12.17 21.65
CA PRO A 396 -20.55 13.53 21.50
C PRO A 396 -19.41 14.56 21.67
N CYS A 397 -19.69 15.78 21.25
CA CYS A 397 -18.92 16.97 21.58
C CYS A 397 -19.81 17.95 22.35
N TYR A 398 -19.24 18.70 23.31
CA TYR A 398 -20.00 19.54 24.23
C TYR A 398 -19.74 21.04 24.02
N GLU A 399 -20.80 21.83 24.18
CA GLU A 399 -20.75 23.29 24.35
C GLU A 399 -21.29 23.70 25.73
N ILE A 400 -20.88 24.88 26.21
CA ILE A 400 -21.21 25.39 27.54
C ILE A 400 -21.57 26.86 27.46
N GLN A 401 -22.69 27.21 28.10
CA GLN A 401 -23.09 28.59 28.39
C GLN A 401 -22.82 28.91 29.87
N PRO A 402 -21.73 29.64 30.21
CA PRO A 402 -21.45 30.00 31.60
C PRO A 402 -22.43 31.06 32.14
N GLU A 403 -22.55 31.12 33.47
CA GLU A 403 -23.29 32.17 34.17
C GLU A 403 -22.49 33.48 34.11
N GLY A 404 -22.74 34.29 33.08
CA GLY A 404 -21.98 35.52 32.81
C GLY A 404 -20.72 35.22 32.00
N GLY A 405 -20.87 35.20 30.68
CA GLY A 405 -19.78 34.99 29.72
C GLY A 405 -20.34 34.49 28.39
N ASP A 406 -19.49 34.51 27.37
CA ASP A 406 -19.84 33.99 26.05
C ASP A 406 -19.83 32.44 26.07
N PRO A 407 -20.72 31.80 25.29
CA PRO A 407 -20.73 30.34 25.15
C PRO A 407 -19.46 29.86 24.42
N PHE A 408 -19.06 28.62 24.69
CA PHE A 408 -17.87 28.01 24.08
C PHE A 408 -18.00 26.50 23.93
N GLY A 409 -17.37 25.95 22.89
CA GLY A 409 -17.10 24.53 22.75
C GLY A 409 -16.01 24.11 23.74
N VAL A 410 -16.19 22.99 24.45
CA VAL A 410 -15.22 22.54 25.47
C VAL A 410 -13.85 22.28 24.86
N PHE A 411 -13.81 21.68 23.66
CA PHE A 411 -12.57 21.48 22.91
C PHE A 411 -11.95 22.81 22.49
N THR A 412 -12.73 23.69 21.87
CA THR A 412 -12.21 24.98 21.38
C THR A 412 -11.69 25.85 22.51
N ARG A 413 -12.38 25.87 23.66
CA ARG A 413 -11.92 26.61 24.83
C ARG A 413 -10.58 26.08 25.33
N ALA A 414 -10.45 24.77 25.47
CA ALA A 414 -9.19 24.13 25.86
C ALA A 414 -8.05 24.47 24.89
N LEU A 415 -8.32 24.40 23.58
CA LEU A 415 -7.34 24.71 22.54
C LEU A 415 -6.87 26.17 22.64
N CYS A 416 -7.81 27.11 22.76
CA CYS A 416 -7.51 28.53 22.86
C CYS A 416 -6.71 28.84 24.13
N GLU A 417 -7.11 28.29 25.29
CA GLU A 417 -6.37 28.46 26.55
C GLU A 417 -4.94 27.92 26.45
N GLY A 418 -4.74 26.76 25.80
CA GLY A 418 -3.43 26.19 25.53
C GLY A 418 -2.54 27.06 24.64
N CYS A 419 -3.16 27.79 23.71
CA CYS A 419 -2.51 28.43 22.58
C CYS A 419 -2.56 29.97 22.60
N SER A 420 -2.42 30.62 23.76
CA SER A 420 -2.29 32.10 23.96
C SER A 420 -3.52 32.92 24.27
N TYR A 421 -4.72 32.36 24.38
CA TYR A 421 -5.93 33.16 24.61
C TYR A 421 -5.87 34.02 25.88
N SER A 422 -5.19 33.55 26.93
CA SER A 422 -4.96 34.26 28.19
C SER A 422 -3.67 35.11 28.22
N GLY A 423 -2.99 35.29 27.09
CA GLY A 423 -1.69 35.96 26.98
C GLY A 423 -0.51 35.10 27.44
N SER A 424 -0.73 33.80 27.64
CA SER A 424 0.28 32.78 27.98
C SER A 424 0.05 31.51 27.18
N TYR A 425 1.09 30.71 26.95
CA TYR A 425 1.03 29.46 26.17
C TYR A 425 1.16 28.25 27.10
N PRO A 426 0.17 27.92 27.94
CA PRO A 426 0.30 26.78 28.86
C PRO A 426 0.36 25.43 28.14
N GLY A 427 0.03 25.38 26.84
CA GLY A 427 0.29 24.22 25.99
C GLY A 427 1.76 24.06 25.59
N ASP A 428 2.58 25.11 25.62
CA ASP A 428 4.03 25.06 25.36
C ASP A 428 4.72 24.38 26.55
N SER A 429 4.87 23.07 26.45
CA SER A 429 5.30 22.22 27.56
C SER A 429 6.82 22.24 27.76
N ASN A 430 7.56 22.51 26.68
CA ASN A 430 9.01 22.53 26.66
C ASN A 430 9.60 23.96 26.79
N LEU A 431 8.74 24.98 26.80
CA LEU A 431 9.06 26.41 26.92
C LEU A 431 9.95 26.93 25.78
N ASP A 432 9.75 26.40 24.57
CA ASP A 432 10.46 26.81 23.36
C ASP A 432 9.74 27.91 22.55
N THR A 433 8.70 28.49 23.14
CA THR A 433 7.80 29.52 22.58
C THR A 433 6.91 29.04 21.44
N LYS A 434 6.81 27.73 21.23
CA LYS A 434 5.95 27.10 20.23
C LYS A 434 4.99 26.16 20.92
N VAL A 435 3.81 26.03 20.34
CA VAL A 435 2.91 24.92 20.65
C VAL A 435 2.87 24.04 19.42
N ASN A 436 3.47 22.85 19.53
CA ASN A 436 3.35 21.84 18.48
C ASN A 436 2.05 21.03 18.60
N LEU A 437 1.71 20.26 17.56
CA LEU A 437 0.47 19.49 17.50
C LEU A 437 0.34 18.52 18.69
N TRP A 438 1.44 17.85 19.08
CA TRP A 438 1.43 16.91 20.19
C TRP A 438 1.24 17.59 21.54
N GLU A 439 1.87 18.75 21.74
CA GLU A 439 1.68 19.59 22.91
C GLU A 439 0.25 20.09 23.05
N ALA A 440 -0.31 20.64 21.97
CA ALA A 440 -1.71 21.04 21.92
C ALA A 440 -2.63 19.86 22.23
N TYR A 441 -2.38 18.68 21.64
CA TYR A 441 -3.14 17.47 21.93
C TYR A 441 -3.13 17.11 23.42
N LEU A 442 -1.96 17.04 24.04
CA LEU A 442 -1.82 16.67 25.45
C LEU A 442 -2.54 17.68 26.35
N TYR A 443 -2.33 18.97 26.12
CA TYR A 443 -2.97 20.03 26.89
C TYR A 443 -4.49 19.97 26.77
N VAL A 444 -5.00 19.88 25.54
CA VAL A 444 -6.44 19.88 25.26
C VAL A 444 -7.11 18.63 25.83
N LYS A 445 -6.47 17.46 25.68
CA LYS A 445 -6.94 16.20 26.26
C LYS A 445 -7.05 16.29 27.79
N ASP A 446 -6.01 16.78 28.46
CA ASP A 446 -5.99 16.86 29.93
C ASP A 446 -6.98 17.92 30.45
N TRP A 447 -7.10 19.04 29.74
CA TRP A 447 -8.05 20.10 30.09
C TRP A 447 -9.50 19.61 29.95
N VAL A 448 -9.86 18.99 28.81
CA VAL A 448 -11.20 18.42 28.58
C VAL A 448 -11.53 17.35 29.62
N PHE A 449 -10.58 16.47 29.93
CA PHE A 449 -10.74 15.48 30.99
C PHE A 449 -10.99 16.13 32.36
N SER A 450 -10.24 17.18 32.70
CA SER A 450 -10.41 17.91 33.96
C SER A 450 -11.76 18.63 34.07
N TYR A 451 -12.37 18.98 32.94
CA TYR A 451 -13.69 19.59 32.87
C TYR A 451 -14.81 18.60 33.20
N GLY A 452 -14.57 17.29 33.04
CA GLY A 452 -15.49 16.24 33.46
C GLY A 452 -16.61 15.91 32.46
N VAL A 453 -16.40 16.21 31.16
CA VAL A 453 -17.31 15.81 30.08
C VAL A 453 -16.87 14.49 29.44
N SER A 454 -17.81 13.74 28.85
CA SER A 454 -17.53 12.49 28.14
C SER A 454 -17.10 12.76 26.70
N GLN A 455 -15.87 13.25 26.54
CA GLN A 455 -15.33 13.69 25.25
C GLN A 455 -13.82 13.42 25.20
N ASN A 456 -13.38 12.55 24.29
CA ASN A 456 -11.98 12.16 24.19
C ASN A 456 -11.36 12.68 22.89
N VAL A 457 -10.55 13.72 23.04
CA VAL A 457 -9.79 14.38 21.97
C VAL A 457 -8.93 13.35 21.23
N GLN A 458 -8.87 13.44 19.91
CA GLN A 458 -8.00 12.60 19.07
C GLN A 458 -7.01 13.46 18.28
N VAL A 459 -5.93 12.84 17.82
CA VAL A 459 -4.86 13.49 17.07
C VAL A 459 -4.36 12.61 15.93
N TYR A 460 -3.95 13.25 14.84
CA TYR A 460 -3.16 12.63 13.78
C TYR A 460 -2.11 13.62 13.21
N PRO A 461 -0.87 13.19 12.93
CA PRO A 461 -0.28 11.94 13.39
C PRO A 461 0.08 12.05 14.87
N TYR A 462 0.17 10.90 15.54
CA TYR A 462 0.70 10.84 16.90
C TYR A 462 2.13 11.39 16.95
N TYR A 463 2.48 12.03 18.07
CA TYR A 463 3.82 12.60 18.33
C TYR A 463 4.32 13.63 17.32
N SER A 464 3.43 14.24 16.53
CA SER A 464 3.80 15.29 15.61
C SER A 464 4.39 16.51 16.33
N THR A 465 5.66 16.80 16.05
CA THR A 465 6.36 18.01 16.52
C THR A 465 6.11 19.23 15.63
N PHE A 466 5.16 19.14 14.68
CA PHE A 466 4.81 20.27 13.81
C PHE A 466 4.21 21.42 14.64
N THR A 467 4.84 22.61 14.57
CA THR A 467 4.36 23.83 15.23
C THR A 467 3.04 24.29 14.64
N ILE A 468 2.01 24.41 15.48
CA ILE A 468 0.67 24.87 15.05
C ILE A 468 0.39 26.32 15.50
N VAL A 469 1.06 26.79 16.54
CA VAL A 469 0.99 28.17 17.06
C VAL A 469 2.38 28.56 17.58
N GLU A 470 2.83 29.78 17.33
CA GLU A 470 4.12 30.34 17.78
C GLU A 470 3.97 31.82 18.15
N ASN A 471 4.72 32.29 19.14
CA ASN A 471 4.71 33.68 19.62
C ASN A 471 5.80 34.55 18.99
#